data_AF-A0A7W9E158-F1
#
_entry.id   AF-A0A7W9E158-F1
#
_cell.length_a   1.000
_cell.length_b   1.000
_cell.length_c   1.000
_cell.angle_alpha   90.00
_cell.angle_beta   90.00
_cell.angle_gamma   90.00
#
_symmetry.space_group_name_H-M   'P 1'
#
loop_
_entity.id
_entity.type
_entity.pdbx_description
1 polymer ?
#
loop_
_entity_poly.entity_id
_entity_poly.type
_entity_poly.pdbx_seq_one_letter_code
_entity_poly.pdbx_strand_id
1 'polypeptide(L)'
;MRLKIKFILFVVILHLICLVLTYFIFEKNKIVFMLAEVLIMISIFISLNLYRQLVQPLTYLKEGINAIRDKDFNVKFLSTGKKETDELIAVYNQMMDELRSERVRQEEQHFFLEKLIQTSPTGIIILDYEHQIKQINPKAGAVLSANPGLFINELQLLQAGESKIIRIGGLNTYKVQKSHFIDRGFARFFLLIEEVTAEIFDAEKNVYDKVIRMMAHEVNNTIGPVNSIMNMALETKDLWQLENKAPLKNALQVAIERNQNLNIFMRNFADLVKLSAVNKKQIDLVPLVHAVASFMQVKAAEKEVTFAYNFPKDPFYISADVQQIEQVLINLIKNAMEAIDKNGLIKFTLDKTEQKMIISDNGAGISAGMNEQLFSPFFSTKKDGQGIGLTMVREILLNHGFEFSLKTVQPGQTDFMILFRNNKF
;
A
#
# COMPACT_ATOMS: atom_id res chain seq x y z
N MET A 1 48.56 24.70 41.95
CA MET A 1 47.99 25.88 42.67
C MET A 1 46.92 26.54 41.80
N ARG A 2 45.73 26.86 42.36
CA ARG A 2 44.65 27.56 41.65
C ARG A 2 45.14 28.94 41.16
N LEU A 3 44.65 29.40 40.00
CA LEU A 3 45.04 30.68 39.37
C LEU A 3 44.92 31.87 40.34
N LYS A 4 43.86 31.86 41.17
CA LYS A 4 43.65 32.78 42.29
C LYS A 4 44.87 32.89 43.22
N ILE A 5 45.46 31.77 43.61
CA ILE A 5 46.58 31.74 44.57
C ILE A 5 47.84 32.29 43.91
N LYS A 6 48.09 31.96 42.63
CA LYS A 6 49.23 32.52 41.88
C LYS A 6 49.13 34.04 41.74
N PHE A 7 47.94 34.57 41.43
CA PHE A 7 47.74 36.02 41.28
C PHE A 7 47.91 36.77 42.61
N ILE A 8 47.29 36.28 43.69
CA ILE A 8 47.43 36.92 45.01
C ILE A 8 48.88 36.87 45.48
N LEU A 9 49.57 35.73 45.33
CA LEU A 9 50.97 35.60 45.70
C LEU A 9 51.85 36.58 44.91
N PHE A 10 51.63 36.71 43.60
CA PHE A 10 52.34 37.66 42.75
C PHE A 10 52.14 39.10 43.20
N VAL A 11 50.89 39.52 43.44
CA VAL A 11 50.57 40.88 43.90
C VAL A 11 51.17 41.15 45.29
N VAL A 12 51.10 40.21 46.22
CA VAL A 12 51.67 40.35 47.56
C VAL A 12 53.19 40.47 47.51
N ILE A 13 53.89 39.62 46.75
CA ILE A 13 55.34 39.69 46.60
C ILE A 13 55.75 41.03 45.97
N LEU A 14 55.07 41.46 44.91
CA LEU A 14 55.34 42.73 44.23
C LEU A 14 55.23 43.91 45.20
N HIS A 15 54.14 43.99 45.97
CA HIS A 15 53.92 45.10 46.90
C HIS A 15 54.85 45.03 48.11
N LEU A 16 55.23 43.84 48.58
CA LEU A 16 56.25 43.67 49.63
C LEU A 16 57.60 44.23 49.18
N ILE A 17 58.02 43.94 47.93
CA ILE A 17 59.26 44.47 47.34
C ILE A 17 59.18 46.00 47.25
N CYS A 18 58.07 46.56 46.79
CA CYS A 18 57.87 48.01 46.76
C CYS A 18 57.96 48.64 48.15
N LEU A 19 57.37 48.00 49.17
CA LEU A 19 57.36 48.50 50.54
C LEU A 19 58.77 48.50 51.16
N VAL A 20 59.55 47.45 50.91
CA VAL A 20 60.98 47.39 51.30
C VAL A 20 61.80 48.47 50.58
N LEU A 21 61.58 48.67 49.28
CA LEU A 21 62.27 49.73 48.52
C LEU A 21 61.92 51.13 49.05
N THR A 22 60.66 51.38 49.43
CA THR A 22 60.26 52.67 50.01
C THR A 22 60.87 52.92 51.39
N TYR A 23 61.13 51.87 52.18
CA TYR A 23 61.80 52.00 53.48
C TYR A 23 63.20 52.60 53.35
N PHE A 24 63.97 52.23 52.32
CA PHE A 24 65.30 52.82 52.05
C PHE A 24 65.24 54.31 51.64
N ILE A 25 64.10 54.79 51.13
CA ILE A 25 63.89 56.18 50.73
C ILE A 25 63.52 57.07 51.93
N PHE A 26 63.00 56.47 53.01
CA PHE A 26 62.53 57.17 54.22
C PHE A 26 63.61 58.05 54.85
N GLU A 27 64.85 57.58 54.94
CA GLU A 27 65.94 58.34 55.56
C GLU A 27 66.37 59.56 54.73
N LYS A 28 66.17 59.53 53.41
CA LYS A 28 66.64 60.60 52.49
C LYS A 28 65.60 61.68 52.24
N ASN A 29 64.33 61.32 52.07
CA ASN A 29 63.29 62.29 51.73
C ASN A 29 61.88 61.84 52.17
N LYS A 30 61.40 62.42 53.27
CA LYS A 30 60.08 62.10 53.86
C LYS A 30 58.90 62.40 52.92
N ILE A 31 59.03 63.39 52.04
CA ILE A 31 57.95 63.77 51.10
C ILE A 31 57.81 62.70 50.01
N VAL A 32 58.94 62.24 49.46
CA VAL A 32 58.97 61.18 48.44
C VAL A 32 58.46 59.85 49.02
N PHE A 33 58.79 59.56 50.29
CA PHE A 33 58.25 58.41 51.00
C PHE A 33 56.72 58.43 51.08
N MET A 34 56.13 59.55 51.54
CA MET A 34 54.67 59.69 51.61
C MET A 34 53.99 59.53 50.24
N LEU A 35 54.55 60.13 49.19
CA LEU A 35 54.03 59.97 47.83
C LEU A 35 54.08 58.51 47.35
N ALA A 36 55.15 57.78 47.66
CA ALA A 36 55.31 56.39 47.28
C ALA A 36 54.32 55.47 48.01
N GLU A 37 54.04 55.70 49.30
CA GLU A 37 53.00 54.95 50.03
C GLU A 37 51.61 55.14 49.41
N VAL A 38 51.24 56.38 49.06
CA VAL A 38 49.96 56.66 48.40
C VAL A 38 49.87 55.91 47.06
N LEU A 39 50.96 55.86 46.30
CA LEU A 39 51.05 55.13 45.03
C LEU A 39 50.89 53.62 45.21
N ILE A 40 51.50 53.05 46.26
CA ILE A 40 51.35 51.64 46.65
C ILE A 40 49.88 51.35 47.01
N MET A 41 49.22 52.21 47.79
CA MET A 41 47.80 52.05 48.14
C MET A 41 46.88 52.07 46.90
N ILE A 42 47.14 53.00 45.96
CA ILE A 42 46.43 53.06 44.68
C ILE A 42 46.67 51.79 43.85
N SER A 43 47.92 51.29 43.80
CA SER A 43 48.28 50.06 43.09
C SER A 43 47.59 48.82 43.67
N ILE A 44 47.49 48.71 45.01
CA ILE A 44 46.75 47.64 45.68
C ILE A 44 45.28 47.71 45.29
N PHE A 45 44.67 48.91 45.33
CA PHE A 45 43.28 49.11 44.94
C PHE A 45 43.02 48.67 43.48
N ILE A 46 43.89 49.09 42.56
CA ILE A 46 43.81 48.69 41.14
C ILE A 46 43.97 47.18 40.99
N SER A 47 44.94 46.55 41.67
CA SER A 47 45.19 45.11 41.60
C SER A 47 44.01 44.29 42.11
N LEU A 48 43.36 44.73 43.20
CA LEU A 48 42.15 44.10 43.73
C LEU A 48 40.97 44.26 42.76
N ASN A 49 40.84 45.42 42.10
CA ASN A 49 39.81 45.64 41.11
C ASN A 49 40.00 44.77 39.86
N LEU A 50 41.24 44.67 39.37
CA LEU A 50 41.63 43.80 38.25
C LEU A 50 41.33 42.33 38.55
N TYR A 51 41.62 41.87 39.77
CA TYR A 51 41.30 40.52 40.22
C TYR A 51 39.80 40.23 40.13
N ARG A 52 38.97 41.17 40.61
CA ARG A 52 37.50 41.05 40.55
C ARG A 52 36.96 41.11 39.12
N GLN A 53 37.64 41.80 38.21
CA GLN A 53 37.23 41.91 36.80
C GLN A 53 37.64 40.71 35.95
N LEU A 54 38.85 40.17 36.13
CA LEU A 54 39.38 39.15 35.22
C LEU A 54 39.37 37.72 35.79
N VAL A 55 39.66 37.56 37.08
CA VAL A 55 39.90 36.22 37.65
C VAL A 55 38.61 35.59 38.21
N GLN A 56 37.70 36.40 38.77
CA GLN A 56 36.45 35.90 39.34
C GLN A 56 35.50 35.29 38.28
N PRO A 57 35.26 35.91 37.10
CA PRO A 57 34.37 35.36 36.09
C PRO A 57 34.82 34.01 35.52
N LEU A 58 36.13 33.81 35.35
CA LEU A 58 36.71 32.54 34.90
C LEU A 58 36.37 31.38 35.84
N THR A 59 36.14 31.67 37.12
CA THR A 59 35.73 30.65 38.09
C THR A 59 34.27 30.23 37.87
N TYR A 60 33.38 31.17 37.51
CA TYR A 60 31.98 30.86 37.18
C TYR A 60 31.86 30.08 35.86
N LEU A 61 32.61 30.48 34.83
CA LEU A 61 32.65 29.73 33.56
C LEU A 61 33.13 28.29 33.76
N LYS A 62 34.06 28.06 34.69
CA LYS A 62 34.50 26.70 35.05
C LYS A 62 33.37 25.85 35.61
N GLU A 63 32.50 26.42 36.43
CA GLU A 63 31.30 25.70 36.92
C GLU A 63 30.33 25.40 35.77
N GLY A 64 30.21 26.30 34.79
CA GLY A 64 29.40 26.06 33.59
C GLY A 64 29.93 24.91 32.72
N ILE A 65 31.24 24.79 32.61
CA ILE A 65 31.89 23.66 31.93
C ILE A 65 31.58 22.34 32.65
N ASN A 66 31.52 22.34 33.98
CA ASN A 66 31.11 21.16 34.73
C ASN A 66 29.65 20.79 34.43
N ALA A 67 28.74 21.76 34.35
CA ALA A 67 27.34 21.53 33.98
C ALA A 67 27.20 20.87 32.59
N ILE A 68 27.98 21.32 31.60
CA ILE A 68 28.04 20.68 30.27
C ILE A 68 28.53 19.25 30.35
N ARG A 69 29.60 19.00 31.12
CA ARG A 69 30.16 17.65 31.33
C ARG A 69 29.13 16.71 31.98
N ASP A 70 28.35 17.25 32.90
CA ASP A 70 27.29 16.53 33.61
C ASP A 70 25.98 16.46 32.79
N LYS A 71 25.99 16.99 31.55
CA LYS A 71 24.86 17.04 30.59
C LYS A 71 23.63 17.76 31.13
N ASP A 72 23.81 18.71 32.03
CA ASP A 72 22.76 19.58 32.54
C ASP A 72 22.74 20.91 31.75
N PHE A 73 21.93 20.93 30.69
CA PHE A 73 21.82 22.07 29.78
C PHE A 73 20.84 23.16 30.25
N ASN A 74 20.29 23.05 31.47
CA ASN A 74 19.34 24.03 31.99
C ASN A 74 20.02 25.18 32.75
N VAL A 75 21.33 25.08 32.99
CA VAL A 75 22.09 26.09 33.75
C VAL A 75 22.38 27.30 32.87
N LYS A 76 21.92 28.48 33.31
CA LYS A 76 22.22 29.78 32.69
C LYS A 76 22.96 30.71 33.64
N PHE A 77 23.87 31.50 33.10
CA PHE A 77 24.54 32.56 33.84
C PHE A 77 23.80 33.89 33.72
N LEU A 78 23.76 34.63 34.83
CA LEU A 78 23.25 35.99 34.89
C LEU A 78 24.34 37.00 34.50
N SER A 79 23.95 38.09 33.84
CA SER A 79 24.87 39.18 33.51
C SER A 79 25.48 39.80 34.76
N THR A 80 26.78 40.11 34.68
CA THR A 80 27.61 40.65 35.76
C THR A 80 27.75 42.18 35.69
N GLY A 81 27.27 42.80 34.61
CA GLY A 81 27.38 44.25 34.36
C GLY A 81 28.73 44.68 33.81
N LYS A 82 29.60 43.72 33.44
CA LYS A 82 30.93 43.97 32.86
C LYS A 82 30.93 43.50 31.42
N LYS A 83 31.23 44.40 30.49
CA LYS A 83 31.03 44.19 29.05
C LYS A 83 31.72 42.92 28.53
N GLU A 84 32.99 42.71 28.84
CA GLU A 84 33.77 41.57 28.34
C GLU A 84 33.29 40.23 28.94
N THR A 85 32.81 40.27 30.18
CA THR A 85 32.30 39.06 30.85
C THR A 85 30.90 38.73 30.36
N ASP A 86 30.06 39.74 30.14
CA ASP A 86 28.70 39.57 29.70
C ASP A 86 28.64 39.07 28.24
N GLU A 87 29.62 39.41 27.40
CA GLU A 87 29.78 38.84 26.06
C GLU A 87 30.06 37.32 26.12
N LEU A 88 30.97 36.88 26.99
CA LEU A 88 31.23 35.45 27.20
C LEU A 88 30.02 34.71 27.76
N ILE A 89 29.29 35.33 28.69
CA ILE A 89 28.05 34.79 29.26
C ILE A 89 26.97 34.67 28.18
N ALA A 90 26.86 35.65 27.28
CA ALA A 90 25.91 35.61 26.17
C ALA A 90 26.21 34.43 25.23
N VAL A 91 27.47 34.25 24.82
CA VAL A 91 27.90 33.13 23.97
C VAL A 91 27.66 31.78 24.66
N TYR A 92 27.99 31.66 25.95
CA TYR A 92 27.72 30.45 26.72
C TYR A 92 26.22 30.13 26.78
N ASN A 93 25.39 31.12 27.14
CA ASN A 93 23.95 30.92 27.26
C ASN A 93 23.33 30.56 25.90
N GLN A 94 23.78 31.17 24.81
CA GLN A 94 23.35 30.81 23.46
C GLN A 94 23.70 29.37 23.12
N MET A 95 24.94 28.94 23.37
CA MET A 95 25.37 27.56 23.13
C MET A 95 24.55 26.56 23.96
N MET A 96 24.24 26.88 25.22
CA MET A 96 23.39 26.04 26.08
C MET A 96 21.96 25.94 25.55
N ASP A 97 21.40 27.05 25.06
CA ASP A 97 20.09 27.05 24.43
C ASP A 97 20.07 26.20 23.14
N GLU A 98 21.10 26.33 22.30
CA GLU A 98 21.26 25.52 21.08
C GLU A 98 21.38 24.03 21.42
N LEU A 99 22.28 23.64 22.35
CA LEU A 99 22.44 22.25 22.77
C LEU A 99 21.17 21.65 23.39
N ARG A 100 20.47 22.43 24.21
CA ARG A 100 19.19 22.03 24.79
C ARG A 100 18.15 21.80 23.70
N SER A 101 18.02 22.74 22.76
CA SER A 101 17.08 22.62 21.65
C SER A 101 17.38 21.41 20.75
N GLU A 102 18.66 21.15 20.48
CA GLU A 102 19.10 19.99 19.71
C GLU A 102 18.74 18.68 20.41
N ARG A 103 18.99 18.61 21.72
CA ARG A 103 18.66 17.43 22.53
C ARG A 103 17.16 17.17 22.56
N VAL A 104 16.35 18.21 22.81
CA VAL A 104 14.88 18.08 22.82
C VAL A 104 14.40 17.60 21.46
N ARG A 105 14.90 18.19 20.36
CA ARG A 105 14.54 17.76 19.01
C ARG A 105 14.92 16.31 18.72
N GLN A 106 16.10 15.87 19.17
CA GLN A 106 16.52 14.47 19.04
C GLN A 106 15.65 13.51 19.86
N GLU A 107 15.30 13.88 21.09
CA GLU A 107 14.41 13.10 21.96
C GLU A 107 12.99 13.02 21.37
N GLU A 108 12.44 14.12 20.87
CA GLU A 108 11.14 14.17 20.18
C GLU A 108 11.14 13.31 18.92
N GLN A 109 12.18 13.39 18.08
CA GLN A 109 12.31 12.58 16.88
C GLN A 109 12.42 11.09 17.21
N HIS A 110 13.20 10.74 18.25
CA HIS A 110 13.31 9.37 18.72
C HIS A 110 11.97 8.81 19.19
N PHE A 111 11.26 9.59 20.03
CA PHE A 111 9.94 9.22 20.53
C PHE A 111 8.91 9.06 19.40
N PHE A 112 8.92 9.94 18.40
CA PHE A 112 8.05 9.82 17.23
C PHE A 112 8.31 8.54 16.43
N LEU A 113 9.57 8.23 16.14
CA LEU A 113 9.96 7.00 15.43
C LEU A 113 9.57 5.75 16.24
N GLU A 114 9.79 5.75 17.55
CA GLU A 114 9.38 4.66 18.42
C GLU A 114 7.85 4.46 18.39
N LYS A 115 7.08 5.55 18.45
CA LYS A 115 5.62 5.48 18.32
C LYS A 115 5.18 4.91 16.99
N LEU A 116 5.76 5.34 15.86
CA LEU A 116 5.46 4.78 14.55
C LEU A 116 5.73 3.27 14.50
N ILE A 117 6.85 2.81 15.06
CA ILE A 117 7.18 1.38 15.13
C ILE A 117 6.15 0.64 15.98
N GLN A 118 5.80 1.16 17.15
CA GLN A 118 4.85 0.52 18.07
C GLN A 118 3.41 0.47 17.54
N THR A 119 2.97 1.49 16.79
CA THR A 119 1.62 1.55 16.21
C THR A 119 1.51 0.95 14.81
N SER A 120 2.63 0.50 14.23
CA SER A 120 2.62 -0.08 12.89
C SER A 120 1.77 -1.35 12.84
N PRO A 121 0.86 -1.49 11.85
CA PRO A 121 0.07 -2.71 11.66
C PRO A 121 0.92 -3.88 11.14
N THR A 122 2.13 -3.60 10.67
CA THR A 122 3.13 -4.58 10.23
C THR A 122 4.01 -5.00 11.40
N GLY A 123 4.33 -6.29 11.50
CA GLY A 123 5.31 -6.78 12.47
C GLY A 123 6.71 -6.31 12.12
N ILE A 124 7.42 -5.65 13.03
CA ILE A 124 8.78 -5.15 12.84
C ILE A 124 9.71 -5.79 13.87
N ILE A 125 10.79 -6.41 13.40
CA ILE A 125 11.88 -6.95 14.22
C ILE A 125 13.18 -6.27 13.80
N ILE A 126 13.87 -5.62 14.72
CA ILE A 126 15.16 -4.98 14.48
C ILE A 126 16.26 -5.88 15.04
N LEU A 127 17.29 -6.12 14.24
CA LEU A 127 18.44 -6.92 14.63
C LEU A 127 19.60 -6.01 15.12
N ASP A 128 20.48 -6.58 15.95
CA ASP A 128 21.79 -6.02 16.23
C ASP A 128 22.83 -6.43 15.16
N TYR A 129 24.11 -6.13 15.41
CA TYR A 129 25.19 -6.39 14.48
C TYR A 129 25.54 -7.88 14.39
N GLU A 130 25.16 -8.65 15.41
CA GLU A 130 25.33 -10.10 15.55
C GLU A 130 24.11 -10.88 15.02
N HIS A 131 23.19 -10.18 14.34
CA HIS A 131 21.92 -10.70 13.82
C HIS A 131 20.98 -11.28 14.89
N GLN A 132 21.15 -10.86 16.15
CA GLN A 132 20.23 -11.19 17.23
C GLN A 132 19.12 -10.15 17.32
N ILE A 133 17.98 -10.56 17.87
CA ILE A 133 16.82 -9.68 18.00
C ILE A 133 17.10 -8.64 19.09
N LYS A 134 17.14 -7.37 18.70
CA LYS A 134 17.34 -6.24 19.61
C LYS A 134 16.03 -5.59 20.02
N GLN A 135 15.07 -5.49 19.10
CA GLN A 135 13.77 -4.85 19.36
C GLN A 135 12.67 -5.49 18.51
N ILE A 136 11.47 -5.57 19.09
CA ILE A 136 10.28 -6.14 18.46
C ILE A 136 9.12 -5.17 18.74
N ASN A 137 8.29 -4.90 17.73
CA ASN A 137 7.07 -4.13 17.94
C ASN A 137 5.90 -5.03 18.41
N PRO A 138 4.82 -4.46 18.97
CA PRO A 138 3.70 -5.25 19.49
C PRO A 138 3.11 -6.26 18.50
N LYS A 139 2.98 -5.90 17.21
CA LYS A 139 2.47 -6.81 16.18
C LYS A 139 3.40 -7.99 15.94
N ALA A 140 4.72 -7.77 15.80
CA ALA A 140 5.69 -8.86 15.68
C ALA A 140 5.73 -9.71 16.95
N GLY A 141 5.59 -9.10 18.13
CA GLY A 141 5.46 -9.82 19.40
C GLY A 141 4.27 -10.77 19.39
N ALA A 142 3.09 -10.31 18.98
CA ALA A 142 1.90 -11.15 18.87
C ALA A 142 2.10 -12.33 17.89
N VAL A 143 2.75 -12.08 16.74
CA VAL A 143 3.05 -13.12 15.75
C VAL A 143 4.06 -14.15 16.27
N LEU A 144 5.12 -13.69 16.95
CA LEU A 144 6.15 -14.56 17.53
C LEU A 144 5.66 -15.35 18.75
N SER A 145 4.83 -14.75 19.61
CA SER A 145 4.21 -15.44 20.75
C SER A 145 3.23 -16.51 20.31
N ALA A 146 2.52 -16.30 19.20
CA ALA A 146 1.66 -17.32 18.61
C ALA A 146 2.46 -18.52 18.07
N ASN A 147 3.70 -18.31 17.58
CA ASN A 147 4.49 -19.36 16.92
C ASN A 147 6.01 -19.24 17.20
N PRO A 148 6.49 -19.62 18.40
CA PRO A 148 7.86 -19.33 18.86
C PRO A 148 8.99 -20.05 18.11
N GLY A 149 8.69 -21.17 17.44
CA GLY A 149 9.71 -22.07 16.88
C GLY A 149 9.99 -21.95 15.38
N LEU A 150 9.07 -21.41 14.57
CA LEU A 150 9.19 -21.44 13.10
C LEU A 150 9.94 -20.23 12.51
N PHE A 151 9.93 -19.10 13.20
CA PHE A 151 10.46 -17.84 12.65
C PHE A 151 11.99 -17.76 12.68
N ILE A 152 12.65 -18.15 13.77
CA ILE A 152 14.07 -17.79 13.99
C ILE A 152 15.00 -18.45 12.95
N ASN A 153 14.77 -19.71 12.58
CA ASN A 153 15.62 -20.42 11.62
C ASN A 153 15.39 -19.96 10.17
N GLU A 154 14.14 -19.67 9.78
CA GLU A 154 13.85 -19.19 8.42
C GLU A 154 14.27 -17.71 8.21
N LEU A 155 14.22 -16.89 9.26
CA LEU A 155 14.64 -15.49 9.22
C LEU A 155 16.16 -15.31 9.05
N GLN A 156 16.96 -16.26 9.55
CA GLN A 156 18.41 -16.22 9.39
C GLN A 156 18.88 -16.52 7.95
N LEU A 157 18.08 -17.25 7.17
CA LEU A 157 18.40 -17.67 5.81
C LEU A 157 18.10 -16.61 4.74
N LEU A 158 17.33 -15.56 5.07
CA LEU A 158 16.95 -14.50 4.15
C LEU A 158 18.11 -13.52 3.89
N GLN A 159 18.35 -13.18 2.63
CA GLN A 159 19.29 -12.10 2.25
C GLN A 159 18.61 -10.72 2.28
N ALA A 160 19.42 -9.67 2.28
CA ALA A 160 18.93 -8.29 2.30
C ALA A 160 18.19 -7.96 0.98
N GLY A 161 16.96 -7.46 1.09
CA GLY A 161 16.11 -7.13 -0.06
C GLY A 161 15.20 -8.27 -0.53
N GLU A 162 15.37 -9.49 -0.01
CA GLU A 162 14.52 -10.63 -0.34
C GLU A 162 13.24 -10.66 0.50
N SER A 163 12.18 -11.20 -0.10
CA SER A 163 10.92 -11.49 0.57
C SER A 163 10.54 -12.95 0.39
N LYS A 164 10.07 -13.60 1.46
CA LYS A 164 9.61 -14.98 1.46
C LYS A 164 8.23 -15.08 2.10
N ILE A 165 7.39 -15.95 1.56
CA ILE A 165 6.08 -16.27 2.12
C ILE A 165 6.24 -17.51 3.00
N ILE A 166 5.80 -17.40 4.25
CA ILE A 166 5.85 -18.47 5.24
C ILE A 166 4.42 -18.80 5.66
N ARG A 167 4.04 -20.08 5.57
CA ARG A 167 2.76 -20.59 6.06
C ARG A 167 2.96 -21.26 7.40
N ILE A 168 2.16 -20.87 8.39
CA ILE A 168 2.26 -21.39 9.74
C ILE A 168 0.91 -21.96 10.17
N GLY A 169 0.90 -23.22 10.62
CA GLY A 169 -0.30 -23.91 11.11
C GLY A 169 -1.40 -24.12 10.06
N GLY A 170 -1.12 -23.93 8.76
CA GLY A 170 -2.07 -24.12 7.65
C GLY A 170 -3.15 -23.04 7.51
N LEU A 171 -3.32 -22.17 8.50
CA LEU A 171 -4.37 -21.13 8.54
C LEU A 171 -3.82 -19.72 8.33
N ASN A 172 -2.58 -19.45 8.74
CA ASN A 172 -2.03 -18.10 8.70
C ASN A 172 -0.84 -18.04 7.73
N THR A 173 -0.91 -17.10 6.79
CA THR A 173 0.16 -16.85 5.82
C THR A 173 0.83 -15.51 6.14
N TYR A 174 2.15 -15.52 6.25
CA TYR A 174 2.94 -14.32 6.52
C TYR A 174 3.90 -14.05 5.37
N LYS A 175 3.92 -12.81 4.90
CA LYS A 175 4.98 -12.32 4.02
C LYS A 175 6.06 -11.69 4.89
N VAL A 176 7.27 -12.22 4.80
CA VAL A 176 8.43 -11.75 5.55
C VAL A 176 9.42 -11.13 4.59
N GLN A 177 9.89 -9.92 4.89
CA GLN A 177 10.90 -9.22 4.10
C GLN A 177 12.05 -8.78 4.99
N LYS A 178 13.29 -9.04 4.55
CA LYS A 178 14.50 -8.54 5.23
C LYS A 178 15.02 -7.31 4.51
N SER A 179 15.24 -6.25 5.25
CA SER A 179 15.80 -5.00 4.73
C SER A 179 16.89 -4.49 5.67
N HIS A 180 17.60 -3.46 5.23
CA HIS A 180 18.66 -2.82 6.01
C HIS A 180 18.61 -1.30 5.92
N PHE A 181 19.23 -0.65 6.89
CA PHE A 181 19.59 0.76 6.82
C PHE A 181 21.03 0.94 7.30
N ILE A 182 21.64 2.08 7.00
CA ILE A 182 23.00 2.38 7.48
C ILE A 182 22.90 3.13 8.80
N ASP A 183 23.50 2.58 9.85
CA ASP A 183 23.63 3.17 11.19
C ASP A 183 25.12 3.29 11.54
N ARG A 184 25.61 4.51 11.76
CA ARG A 184 27.03 4.80 12.05
C ARG A 184 28.03 4.14 11.08
N GLY A 185 27.66 4.03 9.80
CA GLY A 185 28.49 3.44 8.75
C GLY A 185 28.40 1.91 8.62
N PHE A 186 27.59 1.24 9.45
CA PHE A 186 27.36 -0.20 9.38
C PHE A 186 25.92 -0.51 8.95
N ALA A 187 25.75 -1.56 8.16
CA ALA A 187 24.42 -2.03 7.79
C ALA A 187 23.73 -2.68 9.00
N ARG A 188 22.52 -2.20 9.28
CA ARG A 188 21.67 -2.72 10.36
C ARG A 188 20.40 -3.28 9.76
N PHE A 189 20.14 -4.55 10.06
CA PHE A 189 19.06 -5.30 9.46
C PHE A 189 17.77 -5.20 10.27
N PHE A 190 16.64 -5.21 9.56
CA PHE A 190 15.32 -5.35 10.15
C PHE A 190 14.44 -6.23 9.27
N LEU A 191 13.42 -6.83 9.89
CA LEU A 191 12.48 -7.73 9.27
C LEU A 191 11.08 -7.14 9.37
N LEU A 192 10.36 -7.16 8.26
CA LEU A 192 8.95 -6.80 8.16
C LEU A 192 8.14 -8.07 8.01
N ILE A 193 7.08 -8.20 8.80
CA ILE A 193 6.17 -9.34 8.82
C ILE A 193 4.75 -8.83 8.57
N GLU A 194 4.23 -9.12 7.39
CA GLU A 194 2.86 -8.77 6.99
C GLU A 194 2.01 -10.04 7.03
N GLU A 195 0.89 -9.97 7.74
CA GLU A 195 -0.11 -11.01 7.72
C GLU A 195 -0.92 -10.87 6.43
N VAL A 196 -0.91 -11.93 5.61
CA VAL A 196 -1.67 -11.99 4.37
C VAL A 196 -2.83 -12.95 4.64
N THR A 197 -4.07 -12.47 4.48
CA THR A 197 -5.27 -13.27 4.72
C THR A 197 -5.22 -14.52 3.83
N ALA A 198 -5.16 -15.70 4.45
CA ALA A 198 -5.13 -16.97 3.73
C ALA A 198 -6.37 -17.14 2.84
N GLU A 199 -7.49 -16.54 3.21
CA GLU A 199 -8.74 -16.53 2.44
C GLU A 199 -8.58 -15.89 1.06
N ILE A 200 -7.89 -14.75 0.93
CA ILE A 200 -7.69 -14.11 -0.38
C ILE A 200 -6.75 -14.95 -1.23
N PHE A 201 -5.63 -15.41 -0.66
CA PHE A 201 -4.65 -16.17 -1.43
C PHE A 201 -5.14 -17.58 -1.78
N ASP A 202 -5.81 -18.29 -0.88
CA ASP A 202 -6.42 -19.59 -1.16
C ASP A 202 -7.66 -19.44 -2.04
N ALA A 203 -8.44 -18.36 -1.95
CA ALA A 203 -9.49 -18.07 -2.93
C ALA A 203 -8.90 -17.82 -4.31
N GLU A 204 -7.88 -16.97 -4.43
CA GLU A 204 -7.19 -16.72 -5.71
C GLU A 204 -6.61 -18.01 -6.27
N LYS A 205 -5.85 -18.76 -5.45
CA LYS A 205 -5.24 -20.02 -5.86
C LYS A 205 -6.27 -21.08 -6.22
N ASN A 206 -7.35 -21.24 -5.45
CA ASN A 206 -8.42 -22.18 -5.77
C ASN A 206 -9.16 -21.79 -7.05
N VAL A 207 -9.35 -20.48 -7.30
CA VAL A 207 -9.91 -19.97 -8.55
C VAL A 207 -8.97 -20.27 -9.71
N TYR A 208 -7.67 -19.99 -9.60
CA TYR A 208 -6.67 -20.32 -10.62
C TYR A 208 -6.54 -21.83 -10.85
N ASP A 209 -6.49 -22.65 -9.81
CA ASP A 209 -6.42 -24.11 -9.93
C ASP A 209 -7.69 -24.69 -10.56
N LYS A 210 -8.86 -24.09 -10.30
CA LYS A 210 -10.12 -24.46 -10.95
C LYS A 210 -10.12 -24.04 -12.42
N VAL A 211 -9.62 -22.85 -12.74
CA VAL A 211 -9.41 -22.34 -14.10
C VAL A 211 -8.46 -23.25 -14.89
N ILE A 212 -7.27 -23.55 -14.35
CA ILE A 212 -6.24 -24.35 -15.02
C ILE A 212 -6.77 -25.75 -15.33
N ARG A 213 -7.41 -26.40 -14.35
CA ARG A 213 -8.01 -27.73 -14.56
C ARG A 213 -9.09 -27.72 -15.63
N MET A 214 -9.91 -26.68 -15.66
CA MET A 214 -10.98 -26.56 -16.64
C MET A 214 -10.46 -26.25 -18.05
N MET A 215 -9.47 -25.34 -18.18
CA MET A 215 -8.77 -25.09 -19.44
C MET A 215 -8.12 -26.37 -19.96
N ALA A 216 -7.45 -27.12 -19.08
CA ALA A 216 -6.84 -28.40 -19.45
C ALA A 216 -7.90 -29.38 -19.96
N HIS A 217 -9.06 -29.48 -19.30
CA HIS A 217 -10.15 -30.32 -19.79
C HIS A 217 -10.65 -29.89 -21.17
N GLU A 218 -10.94 -28.61 -21.41
CA GLU A 218 -11.52 -28.17 -22.68
C GLU A 218 -10.52 -28.23 -23.85
N VAL A 219 -9.26 -27.89 -23.57
CA VAL A 219 -8.16 -28.04 -24.54
C VAL A 219 -7.98 -29.51 -24.90
N ASN A 220 -7.91 -30.41 -23.92
CA ASN A 220 -7.75 -31.85 -24.17
C ASN A 220 -8.96 -32.45 -24.89
N ASN A 221 -10.18 -32.02 -24.54
CA ASN A 221 -11.43 -32.46 -25.18
C ASN A 221 -11.51 -32.05 -26.66
N THR A 222 -10.83 -30.96 -27.04
CA THR A 222 -10.78 -30.50 -28.43
C THR A 222 -9.60 -31.09 -29.19
N ILE A 223 -8.40 -31.10 -28.59
CA ILE A 223 -7.18 -31.57 -29.23
C ILE A 223 -7.21 -33.09 -29.48
N GLY A 224 -7.77 -33.88 -28.56
CA GLY A 224 -7.83 -35.34 -28.70
C GLY A 224 -8.55 -35.79 -29.98
N PRO A 225 -9.83 -35.42 -30.19
CA PRO A 225 -10.57 -35.76 -31.41
C PRO A 225 -9.95 -35.20 -32.69
N VAL A 226 -9.41 -33.97 -32.65
CA VAL A 226 -8.74 -33.33 -33.79
C VAL A 226 -7.49 -34.11 -34.18
N ASN A 227 -6.64 -34.49 -33.22
CA ASN A 227 -5.46 -35.31 -33.46
C ASN A 227 -5.84 -36.70 -33.98
N SER A 228 -6.90 -37.32 -33.45
CA SER A 228 -7.38 -38.62 -33.96
C SER A 228 -7.82 -38.52 -35.43
N ILE A 229 -8.52 -37.46 -35.81
CA ILE A 229 -8.93 -37.21 -37.20
C ILE A 229 -7.70 -36.96 -38.09
N MET A 230 -6.74 -36.16 -37.62
CA MET A 230 -5.51 -35.88 -38.37
C MET A 230 -4.64 -37.14 -38.51
N ASN A 231 -4.47 -37.93 -37.47
CA ASN A 231 -3.72 -39.18 -37.51
C ASN A 231 -4.41 -40.20 -38.42
N MET A 232 -5.73 -40.34 -38.35
CA MET A 232 -6.49 -41.18 -39.28
C MET A 232 -6.25 -40.77 -40.74
N ALA A 233 -6.25 -39.45 -41.01
CA ALA A 233 -5.96 -38.91 -42.33
C ALA A 233 -4.50 -39.15 -42.76
N LEU A 234 -3.52 -39.12 -41.84
CA LEU A 234 -2.11 -39.33 -42.17
C LEU A 234 -1.74 -40.81 -42.33
N GLU A 235 -2.25 -41.69 -41.47
CA GLU A 235 -1.84 -43.10 -41.38
C GLU A 235 -2.59 -43.99 -42.39
N THR A 236 -3.83 -43.63 -42.76
CA THR A 236 -4.62 -44.43 -43.69
C THR A 236 -4.46 -43.92 -45.13
N LYS A 237 -3.45 -44.43 -45.84
CA LYS A 237 -3.12 -44.02 -47.23
C LYS A 237 -4.27 -44.19 -48.22
N ASP A 238 -5.12 -45.20 -48.02
CA ASP A 238 -6.23 -45.52 -48.91
C ASP A 238 -7.35 -44.48 -48.85
N LEU A 239 -7.49 -43.72 -47.74
CA LEU A 239 -8.50 -42.66 -47.61
C LEU A 239 -8.34 -41.55 -48.67
N TRP A 240 -7.11 -41.30 -49.12
CA TRP A 240 -6.83 -40.27 -50.13
C TRP A 240 -7.06 -40.75 -51.56
N GLN A 241 -7.12 -42.08 -51.76
CA GLN A 241 -7.33 -42.74 -53.05
C GLN A 241 -8.79 -43.14 -53.30
N LEU A 242 -9.67 -43.03 -52.31
CA LEU A 242 -11.12 -43.24 -52.47
C LEU A 242 -11.69 -42.30 -53.54
N GLU A 243 -12.50 -42.85 -54.47
CA GLU A 243 -13.28 -42.06 -55.44
C GLU A 243 -14.22 -41.07 -54.73
N ASN A 244 -14.80 -41.47 -53.59
CA ASN A 244 -15.63 -40.62 -52.77
C ASN A 244 -14.87 -40.12 -51.52
N LYS A 245 -14.38 -38.87 -51.59
CA LYS A 245 -13.67 -38.20 -50.49
C LYS A 245 -14.60 -37.53 -49.46
N ALA A 246 -15.93 -37.65 -49.59
CA ALA A 246 -16.88 -36.99 -48.70
C ALA A 246 -16.69 -37.31 -47.20
N PRO A 247 -16.43 -38.57 -46.78
CA PRO A 247 -16.20 -38.89 -45.37
C PRO A 247 -14.96 -38.21 -44.78
N LEU A 248 -13.86 -38.20 -45.54
CA LEU A 248 -12.61 -37.53 -45.14
C LEU A 248 -12.80 -36.01 -45.07
N LYS A 249 -13.49 -35.42 -46.06
CA LYS A 249 -13.82 -34.00 -46.07
C LYS A 249 -14.67 -33.61 -44.86
N ASN A 250 -15.69 -34.41 -44.53
CA ASN A 250 -16.53 -34.18 -43.36
C ASN A 250 -15.75 -34.30 -42.06
N ALA A 251 -14.88 -35.30 -41.92
CA ALA A 251 -14.04 -35.46 -40.74
C ALA A 251 -13.09 -34.27 -40.54
N LEU A 252 -12.41 -33.83 -41.61
CA LEU A 252 -11.53 -32.66 -41.57
C LEU A 252 -12.32 -31.37 -41.26
N GLN A 253 -13.53 -31.25 -41.78
CA GLN A 253 -14.40 -30.10 -41.50
C GLN A 253 -14.83 -30.06 -40.03
N VAL A 254 -15.18 -31.22 -39.44
CA VAL A 254 -15.43 -31.33 -38.00
C VAL A 254 -14.18 -30.95 -37.18
N ALA A 255 -12.98 -31.34 -37.62
CA ALA A 255 -11.75 -30.94 -36.95
C ALA A 255 -11.48 -29.43 -37.02
N ILE A 256 -11.75 -28.80 -38.16
CA ILE A 256 -11.64 -27.35 -38.35
C ILE A 256 -12.64 -26.61 -37.45
N GLU A 257 -13.90 -27.02 -37.43
CA GLU A 257 -14.94 -26.44 -36.58
C GLU A 257 -14.59 -26.55 -35.10
N ARG A 258 -14.06 -27.71 -34.67
CA ARG A 258 -13.56 -27.90 -33.31
C ARG A 258 -12.44 -26.93 -32.95
N ASN A 259 -11.47 -26.74 -33.84
CA ASN A 259 -10.36 -25.81 -33.61
C ASN A 259 -10.82 -24.34 -33.58
N GLN A 260 -11.77 -23.97 -34.44
CA GLN A 260 -12.40 -22.64 -34.41
C GLN A 260 -13.14 -22.39 -33.09
N ASN A 261 -13.91 -23.37 -32.61
CA ASN A 261 -14.61 -23.29 -31.33
C ASN A 261 -13.64 -23.16 -30.14
N LEU A 262 -12.50 -23.88 -30.15
CA LEU A 262 -11.45 -23.72 -29.14
C LEU A 262 -10.82 -22.31 -29.15
N ASN A 263 -10.59 -21.74 -30.33
CA ASN A 263 -10.07 -20.37 -30.45
C ASN A 263 -11.04 -19.34 -29.89
N ILE A 264 -12.34 -19.50 -30.18
CA ILE A 264 -13.38 -18.63 -29.61
C ILE A 264 -13.42 -18.79 -28.08
N PHE A 265 -13.35 -20.03 -27.58
CA PHE A 265 -13.27 -20.33 -26.15
C PHE A 265 -12.09 -19.62 -25.48
N MET A 266 -10.88 -19.76 -26.03
CA MET A 266 -9.67 -19.14 -25.48
C MET A 266 -9.75 -17.60 -25.47
N ARG A 267 -10.34 -17.01 -26.51
CA ARG A 267 -10.53 -15.55 -26.60
C ARG A 267 -11.52 -15.05 -25.54
N ASN A 268 -12.70 -15.65 -25.49
CA ASN A 268 -13.74 -15.27 -24.53
C ASN A 268 -13.29 -15.49 -23.08
N PHE A 269 -12.48 -16.52 -22.84
CA PHE A 269 -11.87 -16.75 -21.55
C PHE A 269 -10.82 -15.69 -21.19
N ALA A 270 -9.93 -15.34 -22.13
CA ALA A 270 -8.93 -14.30 -21.91
C ALA A 270 -9.58 -12.93 -21.62
N ASP A 271 -10.72 -12.63 -22.26
CA ASP A 271 -11.50 -11.41 -22.02
C ASP A 271 -12.11 -11.39 -20.61
N LEU A 272 -12.50 -12.56 -20.07
CA LEU A 272 -12.97 -12.72 -18.68
C LEU A 272 -11.84 -12.46 -17.67
N VAL A 273 -10.64 -13.00 -17.93
CA VAL A 273 -9.48 -12.84 -17.03
C VAL A 273 -8.86 -11.42 -17.12
N LYS A 274 -9.03 -10.71 -18.25
CA LYS A 274 -8.49 -9.36 -18.47
C LYS A 274 -9.40 -8.21 -18.02
N LEU A 275 -10.47 -8.49 -17.27
CA LEU A 275 -11.32 -7.44 -16.71
C LEU A 275 -10.47 -6.36 -16.02
N SER A 276 -10.38 -5.20 -16.67
CA SER A 276 -9.57 -4.07 -16.22
C SER A 276 -10.23 -3.40 -15.02
N ALA A 277 -9.44 -2.71 -14.20
CA ALA A 277 -9.97 -1.94 -13.08
C ALA A 277 -11.10 -1.00 -13.56
N VAL A 278 -12.24 -1.02 -12.86
CA VAL A 278 -13.44 -0.30 -13.25
C VAL A 278 -13.19 1.21 -13.26
N ASN A 279 -13.38 1.86 -14.40
CA ASN A 279 -13.31 3.31 -14.53
C ASN A 279 -14.70 3.93 -14.49
N LYS A 280 -15.24 4.12 -13.27
CA LYS A 280 -16.60 4.64 -13.07
C LYS A 280 -16.71 6.09 -13.53
N LYS A 281 -17.63 6.35 -14.46
CA LYS A 281 -18.03 7.69 -14.89
C LYS A 281 -19.53 7.85 -14.71
N GLN A 282 -20.00 9.09 -14.58
CA GLN A 282 -21.43 9.36 -14.64
C GLN A 282 -21.91 9.21 -16.08
N ILE A 283 -22.84 8.28 -16.31
CA ILE A 283 -23.35 7.93 -17.63
C ILE A 283 -24.88 7.95 -17.61
N ASP A 284 -25.50 8.48 -18.65
CA ASP A 284 -26.95 8.35 -18.86
C ASP A 284 -27.23 7.00 -19.53
N LEU A 285 -28.05 6.18 -18.89
CA LEU A 285 -28.31 4.81 -19.31
C LEU A 285 -29.28 4.74 -20.50
N VAL A 286 -30.14 5.75 -20.66
CA VAL A 286 -31.11 5.84 -21.77
C VAL A 286 -30.41 5.81 -23.15
N PRO A 287 -29.46 6.71 -23.47
CA PRO A 287 -28.77 6.69 -24.75
C PRO A 287 -27.91 5.44 -24.95
N LEU A 288 -27.32 4.89 -23.89
CA LEU A 288 -26.52 3.66 -23.98
C LEU A 288 -27.37 2.46 -24.38
N VAL A 289 -28.53 2.26 -23.75
CA VAL A 289 -29.44 1.15 -24.10
C VAL A 289 -29.95 1.29 -25.53
N HIS A 290 -30.27 2.50 -25.98
CA HIS A 290 -30.65 2.74 -27.38
C HIS A 290 -29.53 2.41 -28.36
N ALA A 291 -28.28 2.82 -28.07
CA ALA A 291 -27.13 2.52 -28.92
C ALA A 291 -26.92 1.00 -29.06
N VAL A 292 -26.92 0.27 -27.94
CA VAL A 292 -26.75 -1.19 -27.95
C VAL A 292 -27.91 -1.90 -28.63
N ALA A 293 -29.16 -1.49 -28.36
CA ALA A 293 -30.32 -2.09 -29.01
C ALA A 293 -30.30 -1.84 -30.54
N SER A 294 -29.89 -0.65 -30.98
CA SER A 294 -29.73 -0.35 -32.41
C SER A 294 -28.65 -1.22 -33.05
N PHE A 295 -27.51 -1.42 -32.37
CA PHE A 295 -26.45 -2.31 -32.82
C PHE A 295 -26.93 -3.77 -32.97
N MET A 296 -27.83 -4.22 -32.09
CA MET A 296 -28.36 -5.58 -32.09
C MET A 296 -29.58 -5.77 -33.01
N GLN A 297 -30.10 -4.70 -33.63
CA GLN A 297 -31.35 -4.70 -34.38
C GLN A 297 -31.34 -5.64 -35.59
N VAL A 298 -30.21 -5.73 -36.32
CA VAL A 298 -30.10 -6.62 -37.49
C VAL A 298 -30.27 -8.09 -37.08
N LYS A 299 -29.56 -8.52 -36.03
CA LYS A 299 -29.66 -9.89 -35.50
C LYS A 299 -31.02 -10.18 -34.85
N ALA A 300 -31.64 -9.16 -34.26
CA ALA A 300 -32.99 -9.28 -33.71
C ALA A 300 -34.03 -9.49 -34.82
N ALA A 301 -33.91 -8.76 -35.92
CA ALA A 301 -34.79 -8.89 -37.08
C ALA A 301 -34.69 -10.27 -37.76
N GLU A 302 -33.47 -10.84 -37.85
CA GLU A 302 -33.25 -12.22 -38.34
C GLU A 302 -34.02 -13.29 -37.53
N LYS A 303 -34.32 -12.99 -36.26
CA LYS A 303 -35.05 -13.87 -35.33
C LYS A 303 -36.49 -13.44 -35.06
N GLU A 304 -37.01 -12.46 -35.80
CA GLU A 304 -38.36 -11.91 -35.58
C GLU A 304 -38.56 -11.40 -34.13
N VAL A 305 -37.52 -10.78 -33.54
CA VAL A 305 -37.55 -10.19 -32.20
C VAL A 305 -37.75 -8.67 -32.28
N THR A 306 -38.68 -8.16 -31.48
CA THR A 306 -38.97 -6.73 -31.36
C THR A 306 -38.47 -6.16 -30.03
N PHE A 307 -38.03 -4.90 -30.05
CA PHE A 307 -37.59 -4.18 -28.85
C PHE A 307 -38.65 -3.18 -28.41
N ALA A 308 -39.01 -3.21 -27.12
CA ALA A 308 -39.89 -2.24 -26.50
C ALA A 308 -39.19 -1.49 -25.37
N TYR A 309 -39.48 -0.20 -25.24
CA TYR A 309 -38.83 0.69 -24.27
C TYR A 309 -39.86 1.31 -23.33
N ASN A 310 -39.59 1.23 -22.03
CA ASN A 310 -40.34 1.91 -20.98
C ASN A 310 -39.36 2.73 -20.14
N PHE A 311 -39.02 3.91 -20.65
CA PHE A 311 -38.02 4.80 -20.06
C PHE A 311 -38.65 6.03 -19.42
N PRO A 312 -38.05 6.58 -18.36
CA PRO A 312 -38.47 7.87 -17.80
C PRO A 312 -38.21 9.00 -18.81
N LYS A 313 -38.94 10.12 -18.67
CA LYS A 313 -38.72 11.33 -19.48
C LYS A 313 -37.41 12.04 -19.14
N ASP A 314 -36.93 11.89 -17.90
CA ASP A 314 -35.67 12.46 -17.44
C ASP A 314 -34.49 11.51 -17.69
N PRO A 315 -33.25 12.03 -17.81
CA PRO A 315 -32.03 11.23 -17.81
C PRO A 315 -31.94 10.28 -16.61
N PHE A 316 -31.40 9.08 -16.85
CA PHE A 316 -31.15 8.06 -15.83
C PHE A 316 -29.64 7.90 -15.63
N TYR A 317 -29.07 8.62 -14.67
CA TYR A 317 -27.64 8.60 -14.41
C TYR A 317 -27.21 7.48 -13.48
N ILE A 318 -26.16 6.75 -13.86
CA ILE A 318 -25.45 5.78 -13.00
C ILE A 318 -23.94 6.05 -13.03
N SER A 319 -23.26 5.65 -11.95
CA SER A 319 -21.79 5.70 -11.86
C SER A 319 -21.20 4.35 -12.28
N ALA A 320 -20.80 4.24 -13.54
CA ALA A 320 -20.33 2.97 -14.11
C ALA A 320 -19.30 3.15 -15.24
N ASP A 321 -18.60 2.08 -15.56
CA ASP A 321 -17.74 2.01 -16.74
C ASP A 321 -18.61 1.76 -17.99
N VAL A 322 -18.56 2.70 -18.94
CA VAL A 322 -19.38 2.67 -20.17
C VAL A 322 -19.21 1.36 -20.93
N GLN A 323 -17.95 0.94 -21.15
CA GLN A 323 -17.65 -0.21 -21.99
C GLN A 323 -18.07 -1.52 -21.31
N GLN A 324 -17.89 -1.61 -19.99
CA GLN A 324 -18.31 -2.81 -19.26
C GLN A 324 -19.84 -2.93 -19.18
N ILE A 325 -20.57 -1.82 -18.99
CA ILE A 325 -22.04 -1.86 -19.03
C ILE A 325 -22.57 -2.15 -20.44
N GLU A 326 -21.92 -1.63 -21.48
CA GLU A 326 -22.22 -1.99 -22.87
C GLU A 326 -22.12 -3.51 -23.09
N GLN A 327 -21.03 -4.12 -22.60
CA GLN A 327 -20.82 -5.56 -22.66
C GLN A 327 -21.89 -6.35 -21.89
N VAL A 328 -22.33 -5.86 -20.73
CA VAL A 328 -23.45 -6.44 -19.98
C VAL A 328 -24.72 -6.45 -20.82
N LEU A 329 -25.08 -5.31 -21.40
CA LEU A 329 -26.29 -5.17 -22.22
C LEU A 329 -26.25 -6.09 -23.45
N ILE A 330 -25.11 -6.17 -24.16
CA ILE A 330 -24.94 -7.06 -25.31
C ILE A 330 -25.16 -8.52 -24.91
N ASN A 331 -24.56 -8.96 -23.80
CA ASN A 331 -24.68 -10.34 -23.32
C ASN A 331 -26.11 -10.67 -22.88
N LEU A 332 -26.80 -9.75 -22.21
CA LEU A 332 -28.19 -9.95 -21.79
C LEU A 332 -29.16 -10.00 -22.98
N ILE A 333 -29.01 -9.09 -23.95
CA ILE A 333 -29.83 -9.06 -25.17
C ILE A 333 -29.59 -10.32 -26.00
N LYS A 334 -28.33 -10.74 -26.15
CA LYS A 334 -27.99 -11.99 -26.84
C LYS A 334 -28.65 -13.19 -26.17
N ASN A 335 -28.55 -13.31 -24.85
CA ASN A 335 -29.16 -14.41 -24.10
C ASN A 335 -30.69 -14.43 -24.26
N ALA A 336 -31.34 -13.26 -24.18
CA ALA A 336 -32.78 -13.13 -24.39
C ALA A 336 -33.20 -13.54 -25.83
N MET A 337 -32.49 -13.07 -26.86
CA MET A 337 -32.76 -13.45 -28.26
C MET A 337 -32.52 -14.95 -28.54
N GLU A 338 -31.69 -15.61 -27.74
CA GLU A 338 -31.47 -17.05 -27.86
C GLU A 338 -32.44 -17.89 -27.01
N ALA A 339 -33.21 -17.27 -26.10
CA ALA A 339 -34.25 -17.94 -25.32
C ALA A 339 -35.63 -17.89 -26.02
N ILE A 340 -35.76 -16.99 -27.00
CA ILE A 340 -36.95 -16.79 -27.83
C ILE A 340 -36.89 -17.69 -29.07
N ASP A 341 -38.01 -18.36 -29.37
CA ASP A 341 -38.17 -19.14 -30.61
C ASP A 341 -38.66 -18.29 -31.80
N LYS A 342 -39.88 -17.76 -31.76
CA LYS A 342 -40.49 -16.93 -32.83
C LYS A 342 -41.37 -15.82 -32.25
N ASN A 343 -41.49 -14.70 -32.96
CA ASN A 343 -42.25 -13.51 -32.54
C ASN A 343 -41.89 -13.03 -31.13
N GLY A 344 -40.61 -12.70 -30.96
CA GLY A 344 -40.03 -12.29 -29.68
C GLY A 344 -40.34 -10.86 -29.28
N LEU A 345 -40.40 -10.63 -27.98
CA LEU A 345 -40.40 -9.29 -27.39
C LEU A 345 -39.33 -9.21 -26.31
N ILE A 346 -38.41 -8.26 -26.46
CA ILE A 346 -37.49 -7.87 -25.39
C ILE A 346 -37.86 -6.45 -24.95
N LYS A 347 -38.27 -6.32 -23.69
CA LYS A 347 -38.71 -5.05 -23.10
C LYS A 347 -37.66 -4.52 -22.11
N PHE A 348 -37.20 -3.30 -22.34
CA PHE A 348 -36.31 -2.57 -21.45
C PHE A 348 -37.13 -1.62 -20.58
N THR A 349 -37.01 -1.72 -19.26
CA THR A 349 -37.68 -0.83 -18.31
C THR A 349 -36.65 -0.17 -17.40
N LEU A 350 -36.72 1.15 -17.26
CA LEU A 350 -35.92 1.94 -16.33
C LEU A 350 -36.84 2.58 -15.29
N ASP A 351 -36.56 2.33 -14.01
CA ASP A 351 -37.33 2.89 -12.90
C ASP A 351 -36.41 3.75 -12.01
N LYS A 352 -36.60 5.06 -12.12
CA LYS A 352 -35.82 6.09 -11.41
C LYS A 352 -36.11 6.11 -9.90
N THR A 353 -37.29 5.69 -9.46
CA THR A 353 -37.68 5.70 -8.05
C THR A 353 -36.95 4.60 -7.29
N GLU A 354 -36.89 3.40 -7.88
CA GLU A 354 -36.20 2.27 -7.28
C GLU A 354 -34.71 2.20 -7.63
N GLN A 355 -34.26 3.00 -8.61
CA GLN A 355 -32.91 2.96 -9.19
C GLN A 355 -32.61 1.57 -9.77
N LYS A 356 -33.50 1.08 -10.63
CA LYS A 356 -33.39 -0.25 -11.26
C LYS A 356 -33.59 -0.24 -12.77
N MET A 357 -32.96 -1.20 -13.43
CA MET A 357 -33.21 -1.60 -14.82
C MET A 357 -33.79 -3.01 -14.83
N ILE A 358 -34.77 -3.25 -15.70
CA ILE A 358 -35.31 -4.58 -15.97
C ILE A 358 -35.24 -4.83 -17.48
N ILE A 359 -34.64 -5.96 -17.86
CA ILE A 359 -34.68 -6.49 -19.23
C ILE A 359 -35.56 -7.74 -19.19
N SER A 360 -36.70 -7.68 -19.84
CA SER A 360 -37.70 -8.75 -19.85
C SER A 360 -37.79 -9.39 -21.22
N ASP A 361 -37.78 -10.72 -21.29
CA ASP A 361 -37.94 -11.48 -22.53
C ASP A 361 -39.11 -12.47 -22.43
N ASN A 362 -39.73 -12.78 -23.58
CA ASN A 362 -40.83 -13.73 -23.66
C ASN A 362 -40.42 -15.16 -24.08
N GLY A 363 -39.18 -15.56 -23.77
CA GLY A 363 -38.64 -16.86 -24.12
C GLY A 363 -39.12 -18.01 -23.24
N ALA A 364 -38.55 -19.20 -23.47
CA ALA A 364 -38.89 -20.46 -22.78
C ALA A 364 -38.68 -20.45 -21.25
N GLY A 365 -38.03 -19.41 -20.73
CA GLY A 365 -37.79 -19.22 -19.31
C GLY A 365 -36.70 -20.11 -18.72
N ILE A 366 -36.62 -20.11 -17.40
CA ILE A 366 -35.60 -20.81 -16.62
C ILE A 366 -36.27 -21.93 -15.83
N SER A 367 -35.75 -23.15 -15.93
CA SER A 367 -36.23 -24.29 -15.15
C SER A 367 -35.96 -24.12 -13.66
N ALA A 368 -36.94 -24.52 -12.83
CA ALA A 368 -36.87 -24.42 -11.37
C ALA A 368 -35.61 -25.11 -10.80
N GLY A 369 -34.81 -24.37 -10.03
CA GLY A 369 -33.59 -24.86 -9.36
C GLY A 369 -32.26 -24.46 -10.00
N MET A 370 -32.25 -23.81 -11.17
CA MET A 370 -31.01 -23.43 -11.87
C MET A 370 -30.48 -22.02 -11.55
N ASN A 371 -31.21 -21.19 -10.79
CA ASN A 371 -30.91 -19.75 -10.65
C ASN A 371 -29.48 -19.44 -10.17
N GLU A 372 -28.95 -20.20 -9.20
CA GLU A 372 -27.59 -19.97 -8.68
C GLU A 372 -26.50 -20.49 -9.64
N GLN A 373 -26.80 -21.53 -10.42
CA GLN A 373 -25.84 -22.13 -11.34
C GLN A 373 -25.70 -21.35 -12.65
N LEU A 374 -26.72 -20.58 -13.06
CA LEU A 374 -26.70 -19.77 -14.30
C LEU A 374 -25.57 -18.75 -14.38
N PHE A 375 -25.07 -18.31 -13.23
CA PHE A 375 -23.96 -17.35 -13.14
C PHE A 375 -22.61 -18.02 -12.89
N SER A 376 -22.60 -19.33 -12.67
CA SER A 376 -21.35 -20.09 -12.54
C SER A 376 -20.63 -20.13 -13.89
N PRO A 377 -19.29 -19.93 -13.91
CA PRO A 377 -18.50 -20.07 -15.13
C PRO A 377 -18.85 -21.35 -15.89
N PHE A 378 -19.09 -21.23 -17.19
CA PHE A 378 -19.27 -22.33 -18.14
C PHE A 378 -20.54 -23.17 -17.94
N PHE A 379 -21.48 -22.70 -17.12
CA PHE A 379 -22.80 -23.30 -17.06
C PHE A 379 -23.60 -22.90 -18.30
N SER A 380 -23.98 -23.88 -19.13
CA SER A 380 -24.91 -23.68 -20.23
C SER A 380 -25.79 -24.91 -20.43
N THR A 381 -27.06 -24.67 -20.73
CA THR A 381 -28.03 -25.71 -21.09
C THR A 381 -28.08 -25.97 -22.60
N LYS A 382 -27.26 -25.26 -23.40
CA LYS A 382 -27.29 -25.28 -24.87
C LYS A 382 -26.08 -26.04 -25.44
N LYS A 383 -26.29 -26.74 -26.56
CA LYS A 383 -25.25 -27.56 -27.23
C LYS A 383 -24.00 -26.77 -27.66
N ASP A 384 -24.16 -25.50 -28.06
CA ASP A 384 -23.05 -24.62 -28.49
C ASP A 384 -22.79 -23.46 -27.51
N GLY A 385 -23.43 -23.49 -26.34
CA GLY A 385 -23.34 -22.42 -25.36
C GLY A 385 -22.08 -22.52 -24.53
N GLN A 386 -21.20 -21.51 -24.63
CA GLN A 386 -19.93 -21.51 -23.89
C GLN A 386 -20.08 -21.19 -22.40
N GLY A 387 -21.26 -20.75 -21.94
CA GLY A 387 -21.54 -20.47 -20.53
C GLY A 387 -20.73 -19.33 -19.90
N ILE A 388 -20.08 -18.50 -20.72
CA ILE A 388 -19.25 -17.36 -20.26
C ILE A 388 -20.07 -16.07 -20.12
N GLY A 389 -21.13 -15.90 -20.90
CA GLY A 389 -21.86 -14.63 -21.02
C GLY A 389 -22.46 -14.13 -19.70
N LEU A 390 -23.21 -14.97 -18.97
CA LEU A 390 -23.82 -14.58 -17.69
C LEU A 390 -22.79 -14.47 -16.55
N THR A 391 -21.71 -15.26 -16.61
CA THR A 391 -20.58 -15.13 -15.68
C THR A 391 -19.89 -13.78 -15.82
N MET A 392 -19.65 -13.34 -17.06
CA MET A 392 -19.09 -12.01 -17.35
C MET A 392 -20.02 -10.90 -16.84
N VAL A 393 -21.34 -11.05 -17.05
CA VAL A 393 -22.34 -10.11 -16.50
C VAL A 393 -22.24 -10.03 -14.97
N ARG A 394 -22.16 -11.17 -14.29
CA ARG A 394 -22.01 -11.23 -12.83
C ARG A 394 -20.74 -10.51 -12.37
N GLU A 395 -19.58 -10.82 -12.95
CA GLU A 395 -18.31 -10.21 -12.55
C GLU A 395 -18.30 -8.69 -12.77
N ILE A 396 -18.82 -8.21 -13.90
CA ILE A 396 -18.95 -6.77 -14.16
C ILE A 396 -19.85 -6.11 -13.11
N LEU A 397 -21.04 -6.66 -12.86
CA LEU A 397 -22.00 -6.05 -11.91
C LEU A 397 -21.47 -6.06 -10.48
N LEU A 398 -20.81 -7.14 -10.05
CA LEU A 398 -20.17 -7.22 -8.73
C LEU A 398 -19.03 -6.21 -8.58
N ASN A 399 -18.14 -6.08 -9.57
CA ASN A 399 -17.06 -5.08 -9.55
C ASN A 399 -17.58 -3.64 -9.53
N HIS A 400 -18.79 -3.42 -10.02
CA HIS A 400 -19.48 -2.14 -9.94
C HIS A 400 -20.23 -1.91 -8.61
N GLY A 401 -20.44 -2.97 -7.82
CA GLY A 401 -21.21 -2.94 -6.58
C GLY A 401 -22.73 -2.95 -6.82
N PHE A 402 -23.19 -3.43 -7.98
CA PHE A 402 -24.60 -3.50 -8.32
C PHE A 402 -25.20 -4.86 -7.94
N GLU A 403 -26.38 -4.82 -7.33
CA GLU A 403 -27.16 -6.02 -7.09
C GLU A 403 -27.92 -6.42 -8.36
N PHE A 404 -28.08 -7.71 -8.59
CA PHE A 404 -28.82 -8.21 -9.75
C PHE A 404 -29.58 -9.48 -9.43
N SER A 405 -30.62 -9.76 -10.22
CA SER A 405 -31.37 -11.00 -10.13
C SER A 405 -31.93 -11.41 -11.48
N LEU A 406 -32.07 -12.71 -11.70
CA LEU A 406 -32.66 -13.27 -12.91
C LEU A 406 -33.74 -14.28 -12.50
N LYS A 407 -34.99 -14.06 -12.91
CA LYS A 407 -36.13 -14.90 -12.54
C LYS A 407 -37.17 -14.96 -13.66
N THR A 408 -37.77 -16.13 -13.88
CA THR A 408 -39.00 -16.25 -14.68
C THR A 408 -40.18 -15.88 -13.78
N VAL A 409 -40.83 -14.74 -14.09
CA VAL A 409 -41.91 -14.16 -13.28
C VAL A 409 -43.23 -14.87 -13.55
N GLN A 410 -43.46 -15.24 -14.81
CA GLN A 410 -44.60 -16.02 -15.27
C GLN A 410 -44.20 -16.80 -16.53
N PRO A 411 -44.93 -17.87 -16.92
CA PRO A 411 -44.63 -18.60 -18.14
C PRO A 411 -44.57 -17.66 -19.35
N GLY A 412 -43.45 -17.70 -20.08
CA GLY A 412 -43.20 -16.77 -21.20
C GLY A 412 -42.84 -15.34 -20.77
N GLN A 413 -42.32 -15.15 -19.54
CA GLN A 413 -41.69 -13.90 -19.13
C GLN A 413 -40.51 -14.14 -18.17
N THR A 414 -39.31 -13.77 -18.61
CA THR A 414 -38.09 -13.82 -17.81
C THR A 414 -37.50 -12.43 -17.65
N ASP A 415 -37.27 -12.05 -16.40
CA ASP A 415 -36.79 -10.71 -16.05
C ASP A 415 -35.37 -10.81 -15.49
N PHE A 416 -34.45 -10.09 -16.13
CA PHE A 416 -33.15 -9.74 -15.58
C PHE A 416 -33.23 -8.34 -14.97
N MET A 417 -33.07 -8.24 -13.65
CA MET A 417 -33.12 -6.98 -12.91
C MET A 417 -31.72 -6.58 -12.42
N ILE A 418 -31.37 -5.31 -12.57
CA ILE A 418 -30.17 -4.68 -12.02
C ILE A 418 -30.59 -3.53 -11.11
N LEU A 419 -30.06 -3.48 -9.89
CA LEU A 419 -30.25 -2.42 -8.92
C LEU A 419 -28.95 -1.60 -8.81
N PHE A 420 -29.06 -0.30 -9.08
CA PHE A 420 -27.91 0.62 -9.11
C PHE A 420 -27.70 1.37 -7.79
N ARG A 421 -28.34 0.93 -6.70
CA ARG A 421 -28.18 1.56 -5.38
C ARG A 421 -26.75 1.32 -4.90
N ASN A 422 -26.04 2.40 -4.55
CA ASN A 422 -24.76 2.31 -3.85
C ASN A 422 -25.00 1.69 -2.47
N ASN A 423 -24.66 0.41 -2.30
CA ASN A 423 -24.38 -0.10 -0.97
C ASN A 423 -23.08 0.56 -0.49
N LYS A 424 -23.21 1.50 0.44
CA LYS A 424 -22.10 1.84 1.34
C LYS A 424 -21.89 0.65 2.27
N PHE A 425 -21.01 -0.29 1.92
CA PHE A 425 -20.30 -1.13 2.88
C PHE A 425 -18.93 -1.49 2.34
#